data_AF-A0A6A8LS84-F1
#
_entry.id   AF-A0A6A8LS84-F1
#
_cell.length_a   1.000
_cell.length_b   1.000
_cell.length_c   1.000
_cell.angle_alpha   90.00
_cell.angle_beta   90.00
_cell.angle_gamma   90.00
#
_symmetry.space_group_name_H-M   'P 1'
#
loop_
_entity.id
_entity.type
_entity.pdbx_description
1 polymer ?
#
loop_
_entity_poly.entity_id
_entity_poly.type
_entity_poly.pdbx_seq_one_letter_code
_entity_poly.pdbx_strand_id
1 'polypeptide(L)'
;LKDTFSLPVVSRLKVLANNSYTKLKWFSDTIFKAKSQVTKKLLSNTRWLYNPASQEATRFESNDLLKRGLESALLQIAEIVYKGKEKIQNKAKFIYVYLRNFMANAVKQYLIDNYELTEDDEIELNLLLSF
;
A
#
# COMPACT_ATOMS: atom_id res chain seq x y z
N LEU A 1 -9.87 9.03 9.67
CA LEU A 1 -8.39 9.01 9.52
C LEU A 1 -7.72 8.39 10.73
N LYS A 2 -7.92 8.90 11.95
CA LYS A 2 -7.30 8.32 13.16
C LYS A 2 -7.77 6.89 13.47
N ASP A 3 -8.99 6.54 13.06
CA ASP A 3 -9.54 5.20 13.27
C ASP A 3 -9.03 4.16 12.26
N THR A 4 -8.35 4.61 11.20
CA THR A 4 -7.88 3.75 10.10
C THR A 4 -6.36 3.76 9.96
N PHE A 5 -5.70 4.87 10.28
CA PHE A 5 -4.26 5.01 10.23
C PHE A 5 -3.69 5.24 11.62
N SER A 6 -2.49 4.68 11.85
CA SER A 6 -1.74 4.94 13.07
C SER A 6 -1.39 6.42 13.22
N LEU A 7 -1.19 6.88 14.46
CA LEU A 7 -0.79 8.27 14.75
C LEU A 7 0.46 8.72 13.98
N PRO A 8 1.53 7.91 13.85
CA PRO A 8 2.68 8.27 13.03
C PRO A 8 2.32 8.53 11.56
N VAL A 9 1.52 7.66 10.94
CA VAL A 9 1.05 7.84 9.55
C VAL A 9 0.27 9.14 9.41
N VAL A 10 -0.66 9.42 10.32
CA VAL A 10 -1.43 10.68 10.31
C VAL A 10 -0.51 11.89 10.40
N SER A 11 0.52 11.85 11.25
CA SER A 11 1.51 12.93 11.37
C SER A 11 2.32 13.13 10.09
N ARG A 12 2.78 12.05 9.44
CA ARG A 12 3.49 12.16 8.14
C ARG A 12 2.61 12.75 7.05
N LEU A 13 1.35 12.32 7.00
CA LEU A 13 0.38 12.85 6.05
C LEU A 13 0.14 14.35 6.22
N LYS A 14 0.05 14.84 7.47
CA LYS A 14 -0.07 16.28 7.74
C LYS A 14 1.15 17.07 7.25
N VAL A 15 2.35 16.54 7.45
CA VAL A 15 3.60 17.15 6.96
C VAL A 15 3.62 17.21 5.43
N LEU A 16 3.34 16.08 4.76
CA LEU A 16 3.26 16.00 3.30
C LEU A 16 2.19 16.91 2.70
N ALA A 17 1.06 17.04 3.40
CA ALA A 17 -0.03 17.92 3.00
C ALA A 17 0.23 19.40 3.33
N ASN A 18 1.32 19.73 4.04
CA ASN A 18 1.56 21.06 4.60
C ASN A 18 0.33 21.61 5.35
N ASN A 19 -0.29 20.77 6.18
CA ASN A 19 -1.55 21.05 6.90
C ASN A 19 -2.76 21.45 6.01
N SER A 20 -2.68 21.34 4.69
CA SER A 20 -3.80 21.59 3.78
C SER A 20 -4.77 20.41 3.79
N TYR A 21 -6.03 20.68 4.13
CA TYR A 21 -7.09 19.66 4.10
C TYR A 21 -7.24 19.01 2.72
N THR A 22 -7.23 19.81 1.64
CA THR A 22 -7.36 19.29 0.27
C THR A 22 -6.24 18.31 -0.09
N LYS A 23 -5.00 18.64 0.28
CA LYS A 23 -3.85 17.76 0.04
C LYS A 23 -3.91 16.50 0.92
N LEU A 24 -4.32 16.65 2.18
CA LEU A 24 -4.50 15.54 3.11
C LEU A 24 -5.54 14.54 2.59
N LYS A 25 -6.68 15.06 2.13
CA LYS A 25 -7.74 14.26 1.49
C LYS A 25 -7.20 13.55 0.26
N TRP A 26 -6.48 14.25 -0.62
CA TRP A 26 -5.89 13.64 -1.81
C TRP A 26 -4.93 12.48 -1.48
N PHE A 27 -4.05 12.64 -0.49
CA PHE A 27 -3.17 11.55 -0.06
C PHE A 27 -3.97 10.36 0.49
N SER A 28 -4.96 10.63 1.35
CA SER A 28 -5.85 9.60 1.89
C SER A 28 -6.55 8.83 0.76
N ASP A 29 -7.19 9.54 -0.17
CA ASP A 29 -7.88 8.95 -1.32
C ASP A 29 -6.92 8.13 -2.18
N THR A 30 -5.68 8.61 -2.36
CA THR A 30 -4.65 7.91 -3.14
C THR A 30 -4.21 6.61 -2.46
N ILE A 31 -4.04 6.61 -1.13
CA ILE A 31 -3.73 5.41 -0.36
C ILE A 31 -4.85 4.37 -0.49
N PHE A 32 -6.10 4.78 -0.29
CA PHE A 32 -7.25 3.86 -0.42
C PHE A 32 -7.43 3.37 -1.85
N LYS A 33 -7.21 4.23 -2.85
CA LYS A 33 -7.25 3.83 -4.27
C LYS A 33 -6.17 2.80 -4.59
N ALA A 34 -4.94 3.01 -4.12
CA ALA A 34 -3.84 2.06 -4.31
C ALA A 34 -4.16 0.71 -3.66
N LYS A 35 -4.58 0.71 -2.39
CA LYS A 35 -5.03 -0.50 -1.69
C LYS A 35 -6.15 -1.23 -2.44
N SER A 36 -7.20 -0.50 -2.83
CA SER A 36 -8.36 -1.07 -3.54
C SER A 36 -7.95 -1.76 -4.84
N GLN A 37 -6.98 -1.20 -5.57
CA GLN A 37 -6.47 -1.81 -6.81
C GLN A 37 -5.71 -3.10 -6.55
N VAL A 38 -4.86 -3.15 -5.52
CA VAL A 38 -4.19 -4.39 -5.10
C VAL A 38 -5.20 -5.44 -4.67
N THR A 39 -6.17 -5.07 -3.82
CA THR A 39 -7.25 -5.97 -3.37
C THR A 39 -8.04 -6.53 -4.56
N LYS A 40 -8.49 -5.67 -5.49
CA LYS A 40 -9.24 -6.13 -6.67
C LYS A 40 -8.43 -7.08 -7.53
N LYS A 41 -7.13 -6.83 -7.71
CA LYS A 41 -6.27 -7.71 -8.50
C LYS A 41 -6.08 -9.06 -7.82
N LEU A 42 -5.80 -9.09 -6.51
CA LEU A 42 -5.71 -10.35 -5.75
C LEU A 42 -7.01 -11.15 -5.85
N LEU A 43 -8.14 -10.50 -5.58
CA LEU A 43 -9.46 -11.16 -5.56
C LEU A 43 -10.05 -11.45 -6.95
N SER A 44 -9.37 -11.04 -8.04
CA SER A 44 -9.77 -11.42 -9.40
C SER A 44 -9.41 -12.87 -9.74
N ASN A 45 -8.53 -13.48 -8.96
CA ASN A 45 -8.17 -14.89 -9.11
C ASN A 45 -9.04 -15.73 -8.15
N THR A 46 -9.65 -16.79 -8.69
CA THR A 46 -10.59 -17.68 -7.97
C THR A 46 -9.96 -18.38 -6.77
N ARG A 47 -8.65 -18.69 -6.82
CA ARG A 47 -7.89 -19.26 -5.71
C ARG A 47 -7.89 -18.33 -4.49
N TRP A 48 -7.75 -17.03 -4.73
CA TRP A 48 -7.66 -16.04 -3.66
C TRP A 48 -9.01 -15.43 -3.29
N LEU A 49 -9.98 -15.38 -4.21
CA LEU A 49 -11.27 -14.72 -4.00
C LEU A 49 -11.99 -15.18 -2.72
N TYR A 50 -12.02 -16.50 -2.48
CA TYR A 50 -12.71 -17.10 -1.34
C TYR A 50 -11.79 -17.51 -0.20
N ASN A 51 -10.48 -17.28 -0.34
CA ASN A 51 -9.51 -17.63 0.69
C ASN A 51 -9.55 -16.59 1.83
N PRO A 52 -9.81 -16.98 3.09
CA PRO A 52 -9.77 -16.06 4.23
C PRO A 52 -8.43 -15.31 4.35
N ALA A 53 -7.32 -15.95 3.98
CA ALA A 53 -6.00 -15.36 3.98
C ALA A 53 -5.90 -14.11 3.11
N SER A 54 -6.54 -14.09 1.94
CA SER A 54 -6.52 -12.94 1.04
C SER A 54 -7.29 -11.74 1.61
N GLN A 55 -8.37 -12.01 2.34
CA GLN A 55 -9.18 -10.99 3.01
C GLN A 55 -8.41 -10.37 4.17
N GLU A 56 -7.69 -11.19 4.94
CA GLU A 56 -6.83 -10.71 6.03
C GLU A 56 -5.61 -9.96 5.50
N ALA A 57 -4.94 -10.47 4.47
CA ALA A 57 -3.75 -9.85 3.90
C ALA A 57 -4.03 -8.45 3.34
N THR A 58 -5.25 -8.17 2.90
CA THR A 58 -5.61 -6.89 2.27
C THR A 58 -6.21 -5.86 3.22
N ARG A 59 -6.37 -6.15 4.52
CA ARG A 59 -6.92 -5.22 5.52
C ARG A 59 -5.80 -4.56 6.33
N PHE A 60 -5.97 -3.28 6.66
CA PHE A 60 -4.98 -2.57 7.49
C PHE A 60 -5.02 -3.04 8.95
N GLU A 61 -6.15 -3.60 9.35
CA GLU A 61 -6.44 -4.05 10.71
C GLU A 61 -5.70 -5.35 11.05
N SER A 62 -5.51 -6.23 10.06
CA SER A 62 -4.85 -7.55 10.22
C SER A 62 -3.43 -7.57 9.66
N ASN A 63 -3.13 -6.86 8.57
CA ASN A 63 -1.79 -6.87 7.98
C ASN A 63 -0.91 -5.76 8.56
N ASP A 64 -0.05 -6.14 9.51
CA ASP A 64 0.89 -5.24 10.17
C ASP A 64 1.93 -4.64 9.21
N LEU A 65 2.28 -5.32 8.11
CA LEU A 65 3.17 -4.77 7.07
C LEU A 65 2.51 -3.60 6.34
N LEU A 66 1.21 -3.67 6.05
CA LEU A 66 0.46 -2.55 5.49
C LEU A 66 0.38 -1.40 6.49
N LYS A 67 0.03 -1.70 7.75
CA LYS A 67 -0.20 -0.69 8.79
C LYS A 67 1.07 0.07 9.17
N ARG A 68 2.17 -0.65 9.42
CA ARG A 68 3.45 -0.07 9.86
C ARG A 68 4.30 0.39 8.69
N GLY A 69 4.32 -0.39 7.60
CA GLY A 69 5.11 -0.08 6.41
C GLY A 69 4.65 1.21 5.70
N LEU A 70 3.38 1.59 5.86
CA LEU A 70 2.85 2.82 5.25
C LEU A 70 3.58 4.08 5.73
N GLU A 71 4.01 4.15 7.00
CA GLU A 71 4.80 5.30 7.47
C GLU A 71 6.12 5.40 6.69
N SER A 72 6.82 4.28 6.57
CA SER A 72 8.10 4.19 5.85
C SER A 72 7.93 4.54 4.37
N ALA A 73 6.87 4.06 3.73
CA ALA A 73 6.55 4.39 2.35
C ALA A 73 6.30 5.90 2.17
N LEU A 74 5.56 6.53 3.08
CA LEU A 74 5.31 7.98 3.05
C LEU A 74 6.58 8.80 3.27
N LEU A 75 7.48 8.33 4.14
CA LEU A 75 8.79 8.97 4.34
C LEU A 75 9.66 8.91 3.09
N GLN A 76 9.71 7.76 2.41
CA GLN A 76 10.46 7.61 1.16
C GLN A 76 9.86 8.47 0.04
N ILE A 77 8.53 8.56 -0.04
CA ILE A 77 7.84 9.51 -0.93
C ILE A 77 8.25 10.95 -0.61
N ALA A 78 8.29 11.34 0.67
CA ALA A 78 8.70 12.68 1.08
C ALA A 78 10.11 12.99 0.60
N GLU A 79 11.03 12.04 0.79
CA GLU A 79 12.42 12.15 0.39
C GLU A 79 12.54 12.28 -1.14
N ILE A 80 11.97 11.36 -1.91
CA ILE A 80 12.10 11.31 -3.36
C ILE A 80 11.40 12.50 -4.05
N VAL A 81 10.18 12.85 -3.63
CA VAL A 81 9.34 13.85 -4.33
C VAL A 81 9.67 15.29 -3.97
N TYR A 82 10.13 15.54 -2.73
CA TYR A 82 10.28 16.89 -2.20
C TYR A 82 11.72 17.26 -1.83
N LYS A 83 12.61 16.30 -1.59
CA LYS A 83 14.03 16.54 -1.30
C LYS A 83 14.98 15.99 -2.36
N GLY A 84 14.51 15.05 -3.17
CA GLY A 84 15.28 14.43 -4.24
C GLY A 84 15.81 15.45 -5.24
N LYS A 85 17.01 15.19 -5.76
CA LYS A 85 17.64 16.01 -6.80
C LYS A 85 16.95 15.86 -8.16
N GLU A 86 16.25 14.74 -8.37
CA GLU A 86 15.57 14.45 -9.62
C GLU A 86 14.22 15.14 -9.74
N LYS A 87 13.97 15.75 -10.90
CA LYS A 87 12.70 16.43 -11.17
C LYS A 87 11.65 15.44 -11.65
N ILE A 88 10.82 14.96 -10.71
CA ILE A 88 9.67 14.11 -11.05
C ILE A 88 8.63 14.92 -11.80
N GLN A 89 8.44 14.63 -13.09
CA GLN A 89 7.49 15.34 -13.96
C GLN A 89 6.04 15.19 -13.48
N ASN A 90 5.64 13.99 -13.04
CA ASN A 90 4.29 13.72 -12.54
C ASN A 90 4.32 13.11 -11.13
N LYS A 91 4.37 13.99 -10.13
CA LYS A 91 4.41 13.63 -8.71
C LYS A 91 3.20 12.79 -8.28
N ALA A 92 2.01 13.15 -8.74
CA ALA A 92 0.78 12.44 -8.38
C ALA A 92 0.79 10.99 -8.87
N LYS A 93 1.18 10.77 -10.14
CA LYS A 93 1.32 9.43 -10.72
C LYS A 93 2.40 8.63 -10.00
N PHE A 94 3.55 9.24 -9.73
CA PHE A 94 4.64 8.60 -8.99
C PHE A 94 4.17 8.11 -7.61
N ILE A 95 3.56 8.99 -6.80
CA ILE A 95 3.06 8.66 -5.46
C ILE A 95 2.07 7.50 -5.52
N TYR A 96 1.13 7.54 -6.46
CA TYR A 96 0.14 6.47 -6.62
C TYR A 96 0.79 5.11 -6.96
N VAL A 97 1.70 5.09 -7.95
CA VAL A 97 2.41 3.85 -8.35
C VAL A 97 3.25 3.32 -7.21
N TYR A 98 3.97 4.21 -6.52
CA TYR A 98 4.80 3.86 -5.37
C TYR A 98 3.97 3.20 -4.27
N LEU A 99 2.87 3.83 -3.86
CA LEU A 99 1.97 3.28 -2.85
C LEU A 99 1.39 1.94 -3.29
N ARG A 100 0.95 1.81 -4.55
CA ARG A 100 0.40 0.55 -5.08
C ARG A 100 1.42 -0.58 -5.01
N ASN A 101 2.66 -0.34 -5.43
CA ASN A 101 3.73 -1.34 -5.40
C ASN A 101 4.12 -1.72 -3.97
N PHE A 102 4.19 -0.73 -3.06
CA PHE A 102 4.35 -0.98 -1.64
C PHE A 102 3.24 -1.89 -1.08
N MET A 103 1.97 -1.56 -1.33
CA MET A 103 0.84 -2.35 -0.84
C MET A 103 0.84 -3.77 -1.42
N ALA A 104 1.17 -3.92 -2.71
CA ALA A 104 1.27 -5.22 -3.36
C ALA A 104 2.34 -6.11 -2.69
N ASN A 105 3.52 -5.55 -2.41
CA ASN A 105 4.58 -6.27 -1.71
C ASN A 105 4.20 -6.61 -0.27
N ALA A 106 3.56 -5.69 0.46
CA ALA A 106 3.12 -5.95 1.84
C ALA A 106 2.02 -7.01 1.92
N VAL A 107 1.08 -7.04 0.97
CA VAL A 107 0.07 -8.11 0.87
C VAL A 107 0.73 -9.45 0.56
N LYS A 108 1.65 -9.46 -0.43
CA LYS A 108 2.38 -10.66 -0.81
C LYS A 108 3.17 -11.25 0.36
N GLN A 109 3.99 -10.43 0.99
CA GLN A 109 4.86 -10.86 2.08
C GLN A 109 4.04 -11.35 3.28
N TYR A 110 2.91 -10.70 3.59
CA TYR A 110 2.03 -11.18 4.65
C TYR A 110 1.50 -12.58 4.37
N LEU A 111 1.12 -12.88 3.13
CA LEU A 111 0.63 -14.21 2.77
C LEU A 111 1.73 -15.27 2.90
N ILE A 112 2.95 -14.96 2.46
CA ILE A 112 4.12 -15.85 2.58
C ILE A 112 4.49 -16.09 4.04
N ASP A 113 4.49 -15.04 4.87
CA ASP A 113 4.95 -15.13 6.26
C ASP A 113 3.96 -15.81 7.20
N ASN A 114 2.66 -15.82 6.87
CA ASN A 114 1.59 -16.25 7.79
C ASN A 114 0.83 -17.49 7.33
N TYR A 115 1.05 -17.97 6.11
CA TYR A 115 0.38 -19.16 5.57
C TYR A 115 1.37 -20.06 4.86
N GLU A 116 1.15 -21.37 4.96
CA GLU A 116 1.91 -22.37 4.22
C GLU A 116 1.49 -22.35 2.75
N LEU A 117 2.24 -21.61 1.94
CA LEU A 117 2.06 -21.53 0.50
C LEU A 117 2.91 -22.61 -0.18
N THR A 118 2.37 -23.21 -1.24
CA THR A 118 3.18 -24.04 -2.14
C THR A 118 4.05 -23.13 -3.04
N GLU A 119 5.09 -23.70 -3.65
CA GLU A 119 5.92 -22.97 -4.62
C GLU A 119 5.09 -22.39 -5.78
N ASP A 120 4.10 -23.15 -6.26
CA ASP A 120 3.15 -22.70 -7.29
C ASP A 120 2.29 -21.52 -6.81
N ASP A 121 1.87 -21.50 -5.54
CA ASP A 121 1.13 -20.37 -4.95
C ASP A 121 1.99 -19.11 -4.93
N GLU A 122 3.27 -19.23 -4.55
CA GLU A 122 4.18 -18.09 -4.51
C GLU A 122 4.46 -17.53 -5.91
N ILE A 123 4.68 -18.39 -6.90
CA ILE A 123 4.88 -17.98 -8.29
C ILE A 123 3.63 -17.25 -8.81
N GLU A 124 2.45 -17.84 -8.59
CA GLU A 124 1.19 -17.22 -9.01
C GLU A 124 0.99 -15.86 -8.33
N LEU A 125 1.22 -15.78 -7.02
CA LEU A 125 1.08 -14.55 -6.25
C LEU A 125 2.05 -13.46 -6.74
N ASN A 126 3.29 -13.82 -7.07
CA ASN A 126 4.28 -12.91 -7.65
C ASN A 126 3.82 -12.35 -8.99
N LEU A 127 3.28 -13.20 -9.88
CA LEU A 127 2.75 -12.76 -11.17
C LEU A 127 1.51 -11.88 -11.00
N LEU A 128 0.59 -12.30 -10.12
CA LEU A 128 -0.67 -11.61 -9.87
C LEU A 128 -0.44 -10.21 -9.29
N LEU A 129 0.52 -10.05 -8.38
CA LEU A 129 0.80 -8.78 -7.69
C LEU A 129 1.95 -7.96 -8.31
N SER A 130 2.42 -8.33 -9.50
CA SER A 130 3.32 -7.49 -10.31
C SER A 130 2.57 -6.33 -10.99
N PHE A 131 3.11 -5.10 -10.94
CA PHE A 131 2.38 -3.85 -11.24
C PHE A 131 3.16 -2.83 -12.06
#